data_AF-A0A1Y0M702-F1
#
_entry.id   AF-A0A1Y0M702-F1
#
_cell.length_a   1.000
_cell.length_b   1.000
_cell.length_c   1.000
_cell.angle_alpha   90.00
_cell.angle_beta   90.00
_cell.angle_gamma   90.00
#
_symmetry.space_group_name_H-M   'P 1'
#
loop_
_entity.id
_entity.type
_entity.pdbx_description
1 polymer ?
#
loop_
_entity_poly.entity_id
_entity_poly.type
_entity_poly.pdbx_seq_one_letter_code
_entity_poly.pdbx_strand_id
1 'polypeptide(L)'
;MITVKLFGEGCYIHLLDSSDKTVNTYQKIANKMRVPLNEALLDIGFFLKMNSDIQSIHQLIIDSFGGLLPVYPAYIEISFNQKKVAKINLQELISITTLFPLYKVAIINFKNHQFDKGIYLKETVIGCIGVYRLPVNIFSIDLFSFTILHSSFTELPLLINFTYNDTSFKKVKEDCLTKQQKIIIL
;
A
#
# COMPACT_ATOMS: atom_id res chain seq x y z
N MET A 1 24.51 -7.82 0.10
CA MET A 1 23.16 -7.41 0.56
C MET A 1 22.56 -6.40 -0.39
N ILE A 2 21.34 -6.66 -0.88
CA ILE A 2 20.53 -5.70 -1.63
C ILE A 2 19.70 -4.87 -0.65
N THR A 3 19.61 -3.57 -0.91
CA THR A 3 18.66 -2.65 -0.27
C THR A 3 17.83 -1.98 -1.35
N VAL A 4 16.51 -2.06 -1.23
CA VAL A 4 15.55 -1.37 -2.11
C VAL A 4 14.85 -0.31 -1.29
N LYS A 5 14.75 0.91 -1.81
CA LYS A 5 13.96 1.99 -1.21
C LYS A 5 12.92 2.47 -2.19
N LEU A 6 11.69 2.63 -1.70
CA LEU A 6 10.59 3.23 -2.45
C LEU A 6 10.40 4.67 -1.98
N PHE A 7 10.41 5.61 -2.91
CA PHE A 7 10.22 7.04 -2.61
C PHE A 7 9.16 7.65 -3.50
N GLY A 8 8.32 8.51 -2.92
CA GLY A 8 7.27 9.23 -3.62
C GLY A 8 5.95 9.21 -2.86
N GLU A 9 4.85 9.24 -3.60
CA GLU A 9 3.52 9.00 -3.03
C GLU A 9 3.21 7.50 -3.05
N GLY A 10 2.67 7.02 -1.94
CA GLY A 10 2.24 5.64 -1.78
C GLY A 10 0.77 5.56 -1.44
N CYS A 11 0.21 4.37 -1.60
CA CYS A 11 -1.14 4.07 -1.15
C CYS A 11 -1.16 2.74 -0.41
N TYR A 12 -1.80 2.75 0.75
CA TYR A 12 -2.14 1.55 1.51
C TYR A 12 -3.65 1.37 1.55
N ILE A 13 -4.09 0.13 1.37
CA ILE A 13 -5.47 -0.31 1.48
C ILE A 13 -5.52 -1.32 2.60
N HIS A 14 -6.28 -1.00 3.63
CA HIS A 14 -6.44 -1.82 4.82
C HIS A 14 -7.87 -2.32 4.88
N LEU A 15 -8.03 -3.64 4.99
CA LEU A 15 -9.33 -4.22 5.32
C LEU A 15 -9.54 -4.09 6.83
N LEU A 16 -10.70 -3.57 7.22
CA LEU A 16 -11.08 -3.45 8.63
C LEU A 16 -11.97 -4.62 9.05
N ASP A 17 -11.97 -4.96 10.35
CA ASP A 17 -12.97 -5.89 10.89
C ASP A 17 -14.37 -5.39 10.57
N SER A 18 -15.05 -6.16 9.74
CA SER A 18 -16.35 -5.88 9.16
C SER A 18 -17.30 -7.06 9.33
N SER A 19 -17.14 -7.85 10.40
CA SER A 19 -18.15 -8.84 10.78
C SER A 19 -19.52 -8.17 11.01
N ASP A 20 -20.63 -8.88 10.76
CA ASP A 20 -21.99 -8.32 10.92
C ASP A 20 -22.22 -7.71 12.30
N LYS A 21 -21.68 -8.34 13.35
CA LYS A 21 -21.76 -7.83 14.73
C LYS A 21 -20.98 -6.52 14.89
N THR A 22 -19.79 -6.48 14.33
CA THR A 22 -18.88 -5.33 14.38
C THR A 22 -19.48 -4.14 13.61
N VAL A 23 -19.93 -4.35 12.38
CA VAL A 23 -20.56 -3.30 11.54
C VAL A 23 -21.81 -2.73 12.19
N ASN A 24 -22.67 -3.58 12.76
CA ASN A 24 -23.86 -3.11 13.50
C ASN A 24 -23.49 -2.21 14.69
N THR A 25 -22.36 -2.49 15.35
CA THR A 25 -21.85 -1.68 16.45
C THR A 25 -21.36 -0.32 15.94
N TYR A 26 -20.59 -0.32 14.85
CA TYR A 26 -20.11 0.92 14.23
C TYR A 26 -21.27 1.81 13.79
N GLN A 27 -22.29 1.23 13.15
CA GLN A 27 -23.46 1.98 12.68
C GLN A 27 -24.23 2.61 13.83
N LYS A 28 -24.38 1.92 14.97
CA LYS A 28 -25.02 2.49 16.17
C LYS A 28 -24.26 3.70 16.71
N ILE A 29 -22.93 3.65 16.71
CA ILE A 29 -22.09 4.77 17.18
C ILE A 29 -22.17 5.94 16.21
N ALA A 30 -22.05 5.69 14.90
CA ALA A 30 -22.19 6.70 13.86
C ALA A 30 -23.55 7.42 13.93
N ASN A 31 -24.64 6.65 14.10
CA ASN A 31 -25.99 7.20 14.27
C ASN A 31 -26.11 8.08 15.53
N LYS A 32 -25.47 7.69 16.65
CA LYS A 32 -25.41 8.53 17.87
C LYS A 32 -24.61 9.81 17.66
N MET A 33 -23.62 9.80 16.78
CA MET A 33 -22.83 10.98 16.39
C MET A 33 -23.53 11.83 15.33
N ARG A 34 -24.60 11.31 14.69
CA ARG A 34 -25.33 11.95 13.58
C ARG A 34 -24.46 12.24 12.36
N VAL A 35 -23.48 11.37 12.10
CA VAL A 35 -22.59 11.42 10.93
C VAL A 35 -22.64 10.07 10.20
N PRO A 36 -22.36 10.04 8.88
CA PRO A 36 -22.31 8.79 8.15
C PRO A 36 -21.12 7.93 8.62
N LEU A 37 -21.23 6.60 8.46
CA LEU A 37 -20.27 5.63 9.00
C LEU A 37 -18.83 5.85 8.50
N ASN A 38 -18.69 6.19 7.22
CA ASN A 38 -17.41 6.47 6.58
C ASN A 38 -16.67 7.67 7.18
N GLU A 39 -17.40 8.68 7.68
CA GLU A 39 -16.82 9.83 8.38
C GLU A 39 -16.59 9.50 9.85
N ALA A 40 -17.53 8.81 10.48
CA ALA A 40 -17.45 8.44 11.90
C ALA A 40 -16.18 7.63 12.19
N LEU A 41 -15.83 6.66 11.35
CA LEU A 41 -14.65 5.80 11.57
C LEU A 41 -13.30 6.54 11.54
N LEU A 42 -13.25 7.73 10.94
CA LEU A 42 -12.05 8.57 10.91
C LEU A 42 -12.01 9.59 12.06
N ASP A 43 -13.09 9.71 12.83
CA ASP A 43 -13.22 10.67 13.92
C ASP A 43 -12.73 10.05 15.25
N ILE A 44 -11.88 10.75 15.99
CA ILE A 44 -11.36 10.25 17.27
C ILE A 44 -12.47 10.06 18.32
N GLY A 45 -13.52 10.87 18.27
CA GLY A 45 -14.69 10.78 19.13
C GLY A 45 -15.52 9.51 18.91
N PHE A 46 -15.40 8.86 17.74
CA PHE A 46 -16.00 7.54 17.52
C PHE A 46 -15.38 6.48 18.46
N PHE A 47 -14.05 6.44 18.55
CA PHE A 47 -13.32 5.48 19.37
C PHE A 47 -13.55 5.74 20.87
N LEU A 48 -13.64 7.01 21.27
CA LEU A 48 -14.04 7.37 22.63
C LEU A 48 -15.45 6.86 22.98
N LYS A 49 -16.38 6.86 22.03
CA LYS A 49 -17.77 6.37 22.21
C LYS A 49 -17.90 4.85 22.10
N MET A 50 -16.95 4.17 21.48
CA MET A 50 -16.94 2.72 21.37
C MET A 50 -16.77 2.05 22.75
N ASN A 51 -16.20 2.78 23.73
CA ASN A 51 -16.02 2.32 25.11
C ASN A 51 -15.36 0.93 25.17
N SER A 52 -14.28 0.79 24.41
CA SER A 52 -13.45 -0.43 24.30
C SER A 52 -11.97 -0.02 24.37
N ASP A 53 -11.07 -1.00 24.44
CA ASP A 53 -9.62 -0.75 24.39
C ASP A 53 -9.14 -0.25 23.01
N ILE A 54 -10.05 -0.18 22.03
CA ILE A 54 -9.78 0.30 20.68
C ILE A 54 -9.77 1.83 20.66
N GLN A 55 -8.59 2.40 20.44
CA GLN A 55 -8.35 3.85 20.49
C GLN A 55 -8.20 4.50 19.11
N SER A 56 -8.01 3.72 18.05
CA SER A 56 -7.89 4.26 16.69
C SER A 56 -8.31 3.25 15.63
N ILE A 57 -8.56 3.76 14.43
CA ILE A 57 -8.93 2.95 13.28
C ILE A 57 -7.88 1.91 12.91
N HIS A 58 -6.60 2.19 13.17
CA HIS A 58 -5.51 1.27 12.83
C HIS A 58 -5.59 -0.04 13.62
N GLN A 59 -6.20 -0.04 14.80
CA GLN A 59 -6.42 -1.25 15.59
C GLN A 59 -7.57 -2.11 15.06
N LEU A 60 -8.34 -1.60 14.09
CA LEU A 60 -9.39 -2.35 13.39
C LEU A 60 -8.86 -3.07 12.15
N ILE A 61 -7.61 -2.83 11.75
CA ILE A 61 -7.02 -3.39 10.53
C ILE A 61 -6.78 -4.89 10.72
N ILE A 62 -7.35 -5.71 9.82
CA ILE A 62 -7.17 -7.17 9.82
C ILE A 62 -6.24 -7.65 8.70
N ASP A 63 -6.21 -6.93 7.58
CA ASP A 63 -5.31 -7.22 6.47
C ASP A 63 -4.93 -5.92 5.75
N SER A 64 -3.82 -5.93 5.01
CA SER A 64 -3.28 -4.74 4.36
C SER A 64 -2.44 -5.07 3.15
N PHE A 65 -2.64 -4.29 2.10
CA PHE A 65 -1.72 -4.24 0.97
C PHE A 65 -1.46 -2.80 0.57
N GLY A 66 -0.33 -2.56 -0.08
CA GLY A 66 -0.01 -1.23 -0.56
C GLY A 66 1.39 -1.10 -1.10
N GLY A 67 1.70 0.09 -1.59
CA GLY A 67 3.02 0.42 -2.06
C GLY A 67 3.06 1.73 -2.84
N LEU A 68 3.86 1.78 -3.90
CA LEU A 68 4.23 3.05 -4.55
C LEU A 68 3.28 3.39 -5.72
N LEU A 69 2.78 4.62 -5.75
CA LEU A 69 2.01 5.18 -6.86
C LEU A 69 2.94 5.87 -7.88
N PRO A 70 2.62 5.86 -9.18
CA PRO A 70 3.41 6.50 -10.23
C PRO A 70 3.15 8.02 -10.30
N VAL A 71 3.18 8.69 -9.15
CA VAL A 71 3.00 10.15 -9.05
C VAL A 71 4.36 10.79 -8.86
N TYR A 72 4.72 11.73 -9.72
CA TYR A 72 6.04 12.37 -9.65
C TYR A 72 6.23 13.15 -8.33
N PRO A 73 7.38 12.99 -7.65
CA PRO A 73 8.49 12.09 -7.96
C PRO A 73 8.28 10.69 -7.35
N ALA A 74 8.12 9.65 -8.18
CA ALA A 74 8.06 8.25 -7.74
C ALA A 74 9.23 7.44 -8.31
N TYR A 75 10.07 6.89 -7.44
CA TYR A 75 11.23 6.11 -7.87
C TYR A 75 11.59 4.99 -6.88
N ILE A 76 12.26 3.98 -7.45
CA ILE A 76 12.83 2.84 -6.75
C ILE A 76 14.34 2.99 -6.77
N GLU A 77 14.96 3.10 -5.60
CA GLU A 77 16.41 3.11 -5.45
C GLU A 77 16.89 1.73 -5.04
N ILE A 78 17.82 1.16 -5.82
CA ILE A 78 18.42 -0.15 -5.54
C ILE A 78 19.90 0.06 -5.25
N SER A 79 20.34 -0.46 -4.11
CA SER A 79 21.74 -0.46 -3.69
C SER A 79 22.21 -1.87 -3.38
N PHE A 80 23.43 -2.20 -3.79
CA PHE A 80 24.09 -3.46 -3.47
C PHE A 80 25.37 -3.16 -2.70
N ASN A 81 25.53 -3.78 -1.51
CA ASN A 81 26.65 -3.51 -0.60
C ASN A 81 26.88 -2.01 -0.38
N GLN A 82 25.78 -1.29 -0.09
CA GLN A 82 25.73 0.15 0.19
C GLN A 82 26.04 1.06 -1.01
N LYS A 83 26.44 0.53 -2.16
CA LYS A 83 26.60 1.30 -3.39
C LYS A 83 25.31 1.31 -4.18
N LYS A 84 24.87 2.48 -4.61
CA LYS A 84 23.72 2.63 -5.51
C LYS A 84 24.05 1.99 -6.86
N VAL A 85 23.19 1.08 -7.31
CA VAL A 85 23.36 0.35 -8.58
C VAL A 85 22.25 0.67 -9.58
N ALA A 86 21.07 1.07 -9.12
CA ALA A 86 20.00 1.54 -10.00
C ALA A 86 19.11 2.59 -9.31
N LYS A 87 18.51 3.45 -10.12
CA LYS A 87 17.41 4.34 -9.73
C LYS A 87 16.38 4.29 -10.86
N ILE A 88 15.26 3.63 -10.61
CA ILE A 88 14.22 3.36 -11.60
C ILE A 88 13.08 4.34 -11.35
N ASN A 89 12.66 5.11 -12.36
CA ASN A 89 11.40 5.84 -12.27
C ASN A 89 10.25 4.84 -12.35
N LEU A 90 9.27 4.91 -11.44
CA LEU A 90 8.16 3.94 -11.45
C LEU A 90 7.38 3.96 -12.77
N GLN A 91 7.33 5.11 -13.47
CA GLN A 91 6.70 5.21 -14.78
C GLN A 91 7.34 4.28 -15.82
N GLU A 92 8.65 3.99 -15.73
CA GLU A 92 9.35 3.06 -16.63
C GLU A 92 8.87 1.61 -16.48
N LEU A 93 8.32 1.24 -15.32
CA LEU A 93 7.74 -0.09 -15.09
C LEU A 93 6.33 -0.21 -15.68
N ILE A 94 5.64 0.91 -15.91
CA ILE A 94 4.23 0.95 -16.31
C ILE A 94 4.09 1.27 -17.80
N SER A 95 4.84 2.26 -18.27
CA SER A 95 4.85 2.70 -19.66
C SER A 95 6.11 2.19 -20.32
N ILE A 96 5.99 1.08 -21.06
CA ILE A 96 7.08 0.56 -21.88
C ILE A 96 7.26 1.52 -23.07
N THR A 97 8.18 2.47 -22.91
CA THR A 97 8.58 3.40 -23.98
C THR A 97 9.80 2.89 -24.76
N THR A 98 10.35 1.76 -24.34
CA THR A 98 11.50 1.10 -24.96
C THR A 98 11.07 0.00 -25.91
N LEU A 99 11.90 -0.30 -26.93
CA LEU A 99 11.67 -1.39 -27.89
C LEU A 99 11.60 -2.78 -27.22
N PHE A 100 12.25 -2.93 -26.06
CA PHE A 100 12.28 -4.17 -25.28
C PHE A 100 12.01 -3.85 -23.80
N PRO A 101 11.28 -4.72 -23.06
CA PRO A 101 11.10 -4.55 -21.62
C PRO A 101 12.45 -4.58 -20.90
N LEU A 102 12.76 -3.52 -20.14
CA LEU A 102 13.99 -3.45 -19.35
C LEU A 102 13.90 -4.23 -18.03
N TYR A 103 12.68 -4.52 -17.57
CA TYR A 103 12.42 -5.14 -16.29
C TYR A 103 11.33 -6.20 -16.42
N LYS A 104 11.40 -7.25 -15.59
CA LYS A 104 10.31 -8.23 -15.47
C LYS A 104 9.18 -7.62 -14.65
N VAL A 105 8.02 -7.43 -15.28
CA VAL A 105 6.84 -6.84 -14.64
C VAL A 105 5.64 -7.77 -14.80
N ALA A 106 5.04 -8.18 -13.69
CA ALA A 106 3.75 -8.86 -13.65
C ALA A 106 2.65 -7.83 -13.38
N ILE A 107 1.56 -7.92 -14.15
CA ILE A 107 0.40 -7.02 -14.01
C ILE A 107 -0.80 -7.83 -13.53
N ILE A 108 -1.41 -7.37 -12.43
CA ILE A 108 -2.63 -7.92 -11.85
C ILE A 108 -3.77 -6.92 -12.05
N ASN A 109 -4.90 -7.35 -12.59
CA ASN A 109 -6.04 -6.49 -12.94
C ASN A 109 -7.30 -6.85 -12.14
N PHE A 110 -7.53 -6.14 -11.04
CA PHE A 110 -8.66 -6.30 -10.11
C PHE A 110 -9.66 -5.15 -10.19
N LYS A 111 -10.08 -4.78 -11.41
CA LYS A 111 -10.99 -3.63 -11.61
C LYS A 111 -12.46 -3.94 -11.27
N ASN A 112 -12.91 -5.19 -11.37
CA ASN A 112 -14.33 -5.55 -11.22
C ASN A 112 -14.53 -6.68 -10.18
N HIS A 113 -15.02 -6.32 -8.99
CA HIS A 113 -15.57 -7.24 -7.96
C HIS A 113 -14.68 -8.41 -7.49
N GLN A 114 -13.37 -8.25 -7.48
CA GLN A 114 -12.43 -9.27 -7.01
C GLN A 114 -11.98 -9.09 -5.56
N PHE A 115 -12.40 -8.00 -4.91
CA PHE A 115 -12.18 -7.78 -3.49
C PHE A 115 -13.43 -8.17 -2.72
N ASP A 116 -13.20 -8.72 -1.52
CA ASP A 116 -14.28 -9.09 -0.62
C ASP A 116 -15.11 -7.88 -0.22
N LYS A 117 -16.41 -8.10 0.00
CA LYS A 117 -17.28 -7.07 0.58
C LYS A 117 -16.78 -6.74 1.99
N GLY A 118 -16.84 -5.46 2.35
CA GLY A 118 -16.31 -5.02 3.62
C GLY A 118 -16.01 -3.54 3.69
N ILE A 119 -15.38 -3.14 4.79
CA ILE A 119 -14.97 -1.76 5.04
C ILE A 119 -13.46 -1.66 4.88
N TYR A 120 -13.03 -0.78 3.99
CA TYR A 120 -11.64 -0.54 3.67
C TYR A 120 -11.23 0.87 4.09
N LEU A 121 -10.08 0.98 4.75
CA LEU A 121 -9.37 2.24 4.95
C LEU A 121 -8.33 2.39 3.83
N LYS A 122 -8.50 3.42 3.00
CA LYS A 122 -7.49 3.86 2.05
C LYS A 122 -6.67 4.98 2.67
N GLU A 123 -5.36 4.79 2.71
CA GLU A 123 -4.39 5.80 3.10
C GLU A 123 -3.53 6.20 1.91
N THR A 124 -3.40 7.50 1.69
CA THR A 124 -2.39 8.05 0.79
C THR A 124 -1.27 8.64 1.65
N VAL A 125 -0.03 8.23 1.36
CA VAL A 125 1.16 8.63 2.11
C VAL A 125 2.19 9.27 1.18
N ILE A 126 3.15 10.01 1.73
CA ILE A 126 4.28 10.56 0.98
C ILE A 126 5.59 10.44 1.75
N GLY A 127 6.69 10.20 1.03
CA GLY A 127 8.02 10.13 1.60
C GLY A 127 8.73 8.83 1.21
N CYS A 128 9.41 8.20 2.18
CA CYS A 128 10.00 6.88 2.01
C CYS A 128 8.96 5.82 2.39
N ILE A 129 8.28 5.27 1.39
CA ILE A 129 7.20 4.28 1.56
C ILE A 129 7.76 2.99 2.18
N GLY A 130 9.01 2.67 1.91
CA GLY A 130 9.68 1.60 2.62
C GLY A 130 11.13 1.40 2.20
N VAL A 131 11.91 0.87 3.13
CA VAL A 131 13.25 0.35 2.96
C VAL A 131 13.18 -1.15 3.15
N TYR A 132 13.70 -1.89 2.19
CA TYR A 132 13.61 -3.33 2.08
C TYR A 132 15.00 -3.92 1.92
N ARG A 133 15.26 -5.06 2.55
CA ARG A 133 16.59 -5.70 2.51
C ARG A 133 16.48 -7.18 2.19
N LEU A 134 17.45 -7.67 1.43
CA LEU A 134 17.63 -9.08 1.11
C LEU A 134 19.13 -9.43 1.11
N PRO A 135 19.58 -10.40 1.91
CA PRO A 135 20.95 -10.88 1.87
C PRO A 135 21.16 -11.73 0.61
N VAL A 136 22.07 -11.27 -0.26
CA VAL A 136 22.54 -12.02 -1.43
C VAL A 136 24.04 -11.74 -1.63
N ASN A 137 24.73 -12.70 -2.25
CA ASN A 137 26.17 -12.64 -2.52
C ASN A 137 26.50 -11.95 -3.84
N ILE A 138 25.63 -12.09 -4.84
CA ILE A 138 25.82 -11.56 -6.19
C ILE A 138 24.57 -10.78 -6.59
N PHE A 139 24.78 -9.66 -7.26
CA PHE A 139 23.73 -8.79 -7.77
C PHE A 139 23.61 -8.92 -9.30
N SER A 140 22.39 -9.14 -9.78
CA SER A 140 22.00 -8.94 -11.17
C SER A 140 20.62 -8.28 -11.22
N ILE A 141 20.48 -7.21 -11.99
CA ILE A 141 19.21 -6.49 -12.12
C ILE A 141 18.13 -7.37 -12.79
N ASP A 142 18.53 -8.31 -13.65
CA ASP A 142 17.63 -9.19 -14.42
C ASP A 142 16.88 -10.20 -13.54
N LEU A 143 17.31 -10.36 -12.29
CA LEU A 143 16.67 -11.24 -11.31
C LEU A 143 15.55 -10.53 -10.55
N PHE A 144 15.36 -9.23 -10.72
CA PHE A 144 14.21 -8.53 -10.17
C PHE A 144 12.95 -8.83 -10.95
N SER A 145 11.85 -8.99 -10.22
CA SER A 145 10.50 -8.99 -10.76
C SER A 145 9.63 -8.03 -9.97
N PHE A 146 8.84 -7.21 -10.65
CA PHE A 146 7.93 -6.23 -10.05
C PHE A 146 6.48 -6.64 -10.28
N THR A 147 5.60 -6.40 -9.29
CA THR A 147 4.16 -6.67 -9.41
C THR A 147 3.38 -5.38 -9.32
N ILE A 148 2.66 -5.06 -10.40
CA ILE A 148 1.81 -3.89 -10.51
C ILE A 148 0.35 -4.31 -10.42
N LEU A 149 -0.42 -3.65 -9.55
CA LEU A 149 -1.84 -3.87 -9.37
C LEU A 149 -2.64 -2.71 -9.98
N HIS A 150 -3.57 -3.04 -10.86
CA HIS A 150 -4.70 -2.17 -11.19
C HIS A 150 -5.89 -2.60 -10.34
N SER A 151 -6.42 -1.71 -9.51
CA SER A 151 -7.58 -2.01 -8.65
C SER A 151 -8.65 -0.93 -8.78
N SER A 152 -9.84 -1.18 -8.23
CA SER A 152 -10.89 -0.16 -8.09
C SER A 152 -10.59 0.87 -6.99
N PHE A 153 -9.61 0.61 -6.10
CA PHE A 153 -9.26 1.53 -5.02
C PHE A 153 -8.42 2.72 -5.46
N THR A 154 -7.65 2.57 -6.55
CA THR A 154 -6.75 3.59 -7.09
C THR A 154 -6.96 3.76 -8.58
N GLU A 155 -7.05 5.01 -9.05
CA GLU A 155 -7.13 5.31 -10.49
C GLU A 155 -5.84 4.95 -11.22
N LEU A 156 -4.71 5.15 -10.55
CA LEU A 156 -3.37 4.81 -11.03
C LEU A 156 -2.98 3.40 -10.59
N PRO A 157 -2.18 2.67 -11.40
CA PRO A 157 -1.60 1.40 -10.99
C PRO A 157 -0.71 1.55 -9.75
N LEU A 158 -0.64 0.51 -8.94
CA LEU A 158 0.10 0.49 -7.68
C LEU A 158 1.21 -0.57 -7.73
N LEU A 159 2.45 -0.20 -7.42
CA LEU A 159 3.49 -1.20 -7.17
C LEU A 159 3.24 -1.83 -5.80
N ILE A 160 2.76 -3.08 -5.79
CA ILE A 160 2.38 -3.78 -4.55
C ILE A 160 3.44 -4.76 -4.06
N ASN A 161 4.32 -5.22 -4.93
CA ASN A 161 5.36 -6.17 -4.56
C ASN A 161 6.55 -6.12 -5.53
N PHE A 162 7.70 -6.59 -5.05
CA PHE A 162 8.85 -6.90 -5.88
C PHE A 162 9.66 -8.03 -5.22
N THR A 163 10.21 -8.90 -6.06
CA THR A 163 10.98 -10.07 -5.65
C THR A 163 12.34 -10.05 -6.34
N TYR A 164 13.27 -10.81 -5.79
CA TYR A 164 14.57 -11.08 -6.41
C TYR A 164 14.78 -12.58 -6.47
N ASN A 165 14.80 -13.15 -7.68
CA ASN A 165 14.84 -14.60 -7.89
C ASN A 165 13.77 -15.31 -7.04
N ASP A 166 12.51 -14.85 -7.20
CA ASP A 166 11.32 -15.32 -6.47
C ASP A 166 11.37 -15.19 -4.95
N THR A 167 12.38 -14.52 -4.41
CA THR A 167 12.51 -14.27 -2.98
C THR A 167 12.00 -12.88 -2.62
N SER A 168 11.09 -12.82 -1.65
CA SER A 168 10.53 -11.57 -1.14
C SER A 168 11.53 -10.83 -0.25
N PHE A 169 11.49 -9.50 -0.31
CA PHE A 169 12.29 -8.67 0.58
C PHE A 169 11.61 -8.48 1.94
N LYS A 170 12.42 -8.35 2.99
CA LYS A 170 11.92 -7.92 4.30
C LYS A 170 11.90 -6.39 4.38
N LYS A 171 10.73 -5.80 4.65
CA LYS A 171 10.62 -4.38 5.02
C LYS A 171 11.28 -4.16 6.37
N VAL A 172 12.20 -3.20 6.46
CA VAL A 172 12.99 -2.91 7.67
C VAL A 172 12.73 -1.52 8.25
N LYS A 173 12.27 -0.59 7.43
CA LYS A 173 11.93 0.77 7.85
C LYS A 173 10.91 1.37 6.87
N GLU A 174 10.11 2.30 7.34
CA GLU A 174 9.44 3.31 6.54
C GLU A 174 9.63 4.69 7.16
N ASP A 175 9.43 5.74 6.37
CA ASP A 175 9.57 7.14 6.77
C ASP A 175 8.64 7.99 5.90
N CYS A 176 7.34 7.89 6.17
CA CYS A 176 6.31 8.53 5.37
C CYS A 176 5.29 9.24 6.25
N LEU A 177 4.64 10.25 5.67
CA LEU A 177 3.57 11.01 6.30
C LEU A 177 2.25 10.69 5.61
N THR A 178 1.20 10.48 6.40
CA THR A 178 -0.17 10.35 5.89
C THR A 178 -0.64 11.70 5.33
N LYS A 179 -0.96 11.73 4.03
CA LYS A 179 -1.56 12.89 3.36
C LYS A 179 -3.07 12.89 3.47
N GLN A 180 -3.69 11.71 3.33
CA GLN A 180 -5.14 11.58 3.27
C GLN A 180 -5.56 10.20 3.72
N GLN A 181 -6.71 10.12 4.39
CA GLN A 181 -7.42 8.89 4.69
C GLN A 181 -8.83 8.96 4.11
N LYS A 182 -9.36 7.82 3.66
CA LYS A 182 -10.73 7.69 3.17
C LYS A 182 -11.27 6.30 3.47
N ILE A 183 -12.50 6.21 3.95
CA ILE A 183 -13.23 4.94 4.07
C ILE A 183 -13.95 4.62 2.76
N ILE A 184 -13.81 3.37 2.33
CA ILE A 184 -14.45 2.79 1.15
C ILE A 184 -15.21 1.56 1.61
N ILE A 185 -16.50 1.49 1.28
CA ILE A 185 -17.38 0.36 1.65
C ILE A 185 -17.78 -0.33 0.35
N LEU A 186 -17.52 -1.64 0.27
CA LEU A 186 -17.82 -2.50 -0.88
C LEU A 186 -18.90 -3.53 -0.56
#